data_AF-A0AAN9MV23-F1
#
_entry.id   AF-A0AAN9MV23-F1
#
_cell.length_a   1.000
_cell.length_b   1.000
_cell.length_c   1.000
_cell.angle_alpha   90.00
_cell.angle_beta   90.00
_cell.angle_gamma   90.00
#
_symmetry.space_group_name_H-M   'P 1'
#
loop_
_entity.id
_entity.type
_entity.pdbx_description
1 polymer ?
#
loop_
_entity_poly.entity_id
_entity_poly.type
_entity_poly.pdbx_seq_one_letter_code
_entity_poly.pdbx_strand_id
1 'polypeptide(L)'
;MGSEATTVECEKQVRSWRLLRSVMQILIPTCNCFTIIENEDVNYSSAMRSMIMTGTIFGYRRGKVSLCIQANANSTNPILLLELAVPTSLLAKEMGGGSVRIALKSGNSGNTLLSTPLWTMYCNGRKVGYAVKRRPSNRDFEALRLMRSIVVGTGVINSVNHHQLMYLRANFQRVRASSNSQSFHLIDPDGDIHQELSIFFFMST
;
A
#
# COMPACT_ATOMS: atom_id res chain seq x y z
N MET A 1 47.52 -24.39 17.16
CA MET A 1 47.04 -25.00 15.90
C MET A 1 45.99 -26.03 16.30
N GLY A 2 44.71 -25.98 15.95
CA GLY A 2 43.88 -25.03 15.23
C GLY A 2 42.43 -25.28 15.68
N SER A 3 41.61 -24.24 15.61
CA SER A 3 40.17 -24.21 15.90
C SER A 3 39.35 -25.10 14.95
N GLU A 4 38.31 -25.77 15.45
CA GLU A 4 37.15 -26.06 14.60
C GLU A 4 35.85 -25.79 15.36
N ALA A 5 35.10 -24.85 14.80
CA ALA A 5 33.90 -24.28 15.35
C ALA A 5 32.69 -25.15 15.01
N THR A 6 31.78 -25.28 15.98
CA THR A 6 30.44 -25.81 15.78
C THR A 6 29.66 -24.91 14.81
N THR A 7 29.44 -25.37 13.58
CA THR A 7 28.49 -24.74 12.66
C THR A 7 27.13 -25.40 12.81
N VAL A 8 26.22 -24.70 13.48
CA VAL A 8 24.78 -24.98 13.46
C VAL A 8 24.25 -24.39 12.15
N GLU A 9 23.87 -25.24 11.21
CA GLU A 9 23.25 -24.82 9.96
C GLU A 9 21.75 -24.56 10.21
N CYS A 10 21.40 -23.29 10.34
CA CYS A 10 20.02 -22.81 10.30
C CYS A 10 19.85 -21.86 9.12
N GLU A 11 19.33 -22.36 7.99
CA GLU A 11 18.41 -21.64 7.11
C GLU A 11 18.17 -22.44 5.83
N LYS A 12 16.91 -22.85 5.58
CA LYS A 12 16.26 -22.75 4.26
C LYS A 12 14.87 -23.39 4.30
N GLN A 13 13.89 -22.64 4.80
CA GLN A 13 12.49 -22.98 4.52
C GLN A 13 11.61 -21.74 4.29
N VAL A 14 12.03 -20.82 3.41
CA VAL A 14 11.12 -19.83 2.79
C VAL A 14 11.52 -19.49 1.34
N ARG A 15 12.08 -20.43 0.58
CA ARG A 15 12.47 -20.22 -0.84
C ARG A 15 11.65 -21.00 -1.87
N SER A 16 10.63 -21.76 -1.45
CA SER A 16 9.86 -22.64 -2.37
C SER A 16 8.59 -22.01 -2.96
N TRP A 17 8.10 -20.90 -2.41
CA TRP A 17 6.82 -20.30 -2.85
C TRP A 17 6.91 -19.47 -4.14
N ARG A 18 8.13 -19.12 -4.59
CA ARG A 18 8.34 -18.46 -5.90
C ARG A 18 8.29 -19.45 -7.06
N LEU A 19 8.74 -20.69 -6.86
CA LEU A 19 8.85 -21.67 -7.93
C LEU A 19 7.52 -22.36 -8.23
N LEU A 20 6.70 -22.65 -7.21
CA LEU A 20 5.41 -23.33 -7.42
C LEU A 20 4.37 -22.47 -8.18
N ARG A 21 4.50 -21.12 -8.18
CA ARG A 21 3.63 -20.26 -8.99
C ARG A 21 4.08 -20.14 -10.44
N SER A 22 5.38 -20.20 -10.74
CA SER A 22 5.88 -20.19 -12.13
C SER A 22 5.61 -21.50 -12.88
N VAL A 23 5.63 -22.66 -12.20
CA VAL A 23 5.39 -23.95 -12.85
C VAL A 23 3.92 -24.11 -13.28
N MET A 24 2.97 -23.51 -12.56
CA MET A 24 1.55 -23.56 -12.93
C MET A 24 1.19 -22.72 -14.17
N GLN A 25 2.05 -21.79 -14.60
CA GLN A 25 1.90 -21.07 -15.87
C GLN A 25 2.32 -21.91 -17.09
N ILE A 26 3.07 -23.01 -16.91
CA ILE A 26 3.53 -23.87 -18.01
C ILE A 26 2.47 -24.88 -18.45
N LEU A 27 1.46 -25.13 -17.61
CA LEU A 27 0.39 -26.12 -17.86
C LEU A 27 -0.90 -25.52 -18.43
N ILE A 28 -0.94 -24.21 -18.71
CA ILE A 28 -2.06 -23.58 -19.42
C ILE A 28 -1.62 -23.40 -20.87
N PRO A 29 -2.28 -24.05 -21.85
CA PRO A 29 -1.95 -23.88 -23.25
C PRO A 29 -2.05 -22.40 -23.63
N THR A 30 -0.94 -21.81 -24.06
CA THR A 30 -0.87 -20.48 -24.62
C THR A 30 -1.62 -20.45 -25.94
N CYS A 31 -2.88 -20.04 -25.91
CA CYS A 31 -3.55 -19.54 -27.10
C CYS A 31 -2.94 -18.17 -27.41
N ASN A 32 -2.07 -18.14 -28.43
CA ASN A 32 -1.73 -16.93 -29.15
C ASN A 32 -3.02 -16.26 -29.62
N CYS A 33 -3.47 -15.22 -28.91
CA CYS A 33 -4.32 -14.20 -29.51
C CYS A 33 -3.58 -12.88 -29.39
N PHE A 34 -2.75 -12.62 -30.39
CA PHE A 34 -2.24 -11.30 -30.71
C PHE A 34 -3.43 -10.48 -31.21
N THR A 35 -4.14 -9.80 -30.32
CA THR A 35 -5.03 -8.71 -30.72
C THR A 35 -4.22 -7.43 -30.61
N ILE A 36 -3.81 -6.92 -31.77
CA ILE A 36 -3.58 -5.49 -31.96
C ILE A 36 -4.81 -4.80 -31.38
N ILE A 37 -4.67 -4.16 -30.22
CA ILE A 37 -5.66 -3.18 -29.79
C ILE A 37 -5.37 -1.97 -30.67
N GLU A 38 -6.05 -1.92 -31.81
CA GLU A 38 -6.26 -0.67 -32.52
C GLU A 38 -6.86 0.32 -31.53
N ASN A 39 -6.36 1.55 -31.59
CA ASN A 39 -6.87 2.67 -30.83
C ASN A 39 -8.38 2.83 -31.11
N GLU A 40 -9.22 2.27 -30.25
CA GLU A 40 -10.58 2.75 -30.07
C GLU A 40 -10.61 3.59 -28.80
N ASP A 41 -10.69 4.89 -29.01
CA ASP A 41 -11.02 5.90 -28.02
C ASP A 41 -12.38 5.57 -27.39
N VAL A 42 -12.39 4.75 -26.32
CA VAL A 42 -13.55 4.58 -25.47
C VAL A 42 -13.71 5.86 -24.66
N ASN A 43 -14.51 6.75 -25.24
CA ASN A 43 -14.87 8.05 -24.72
C ASN A 43 -15.70 7.92 -23.42
N TYR A 44 -15.03 7.71 -22.28
CA TYR A 44 -15.58 8.06 -20.96
C TYR A 44 -15.45 9.57 -20.74
N SER A 45 -16.08 10.36 -21.62
CA SER A 45 -16.24 11.80 -21.45
C SER A 45 -17.25 12.10 -20.35
N SER A 46 -16.77 12.04 -19.11
CA SER A 46 -17.12 12.98 -18.06
C SER A 46 -15.94 13.06 -17.09
N ALA A 47 -14.88 13.75 -17.54
CA ALA A 47 -13.69 14.20 -16.79
C ALA A 47 -13.54 13.67 -15.34
N MET A 48 -13.34 12.36 -15.17
CA MET A 48 -12.74 11.84 -13.95
C MET A 48 -11.31 12.34 -13.98
N ARG A 49 -11.01 13.38 -13.19
CA ARG A 49 -9.65 13.90 -12.98
C ARG A 49 -8.83 12.84 -12.25
N SER A 50 -8.46 11.81 -12.99
CA SER A 50 -7.60 10.73 -12.57
C SER A 50 -6.21 11.35 -12.40
N MET A 51 -5.64 11.21 -11.21
CA MET A 51 -4.35 11.83 -10.87
C MET A 51 -3.48 10.77 -10.20
N ILE A 52 -2.27 10.60 -10.70
CA ILE A 52 -1.29 9.72 -10.07
C ILE A 52 -0.75 10.43 -8.82
N MET A 53 -0.76 9.71 -7.70
CA MET A 53 -0.29 10.18 -6.40
C MET A 53 0.73 9.20 -5.84
N THR A 54 1.64 9.65 -4.99
CA THR A 54 2.50 8.74 -4.23
C THR A 54 1.82 8.36 -2.93
N GLY A 55 1.62 7.07 -2.71
CA GLY A 55 1.18 6.52 -1.43
C GLY A 55 2.31 5.81 -0.73
N THR A 56 2.51 6.11 0.56
CA THR A 56 3.47 5.41 1.42
C THR A 56 2.72 4.81 2.61
N ILE A 57 2.73 3.49 2.73
CA ILE A 57 2.26 2.74 3.90
C ILE A 57 3.50 2.31 4.67
N PHE A 58 3.64 2.71 5.92
CA PHE A 58 4.82 2.38 6.71
C PHE A 58 4.47 2.19 8.18
N GLY A 59 5.28 1.40 8.88
CA GLY A 59 5.10 1.17 10.30
C GLY A 59 6.19 0.29 10.86
N TYR A 60 6.42 0.42 12.17
CA TYR A 60 7.36 -0.46 12.86
C TYR A 60 6.71 -1.83 13.10
N ARG A 61 7.50 -2.90 13.10
CA ARG A 61 7.02 -4.30 13.20
C ARG A 61 5.99 -4.55 14.31
N ARG A 62 6.15 -3.91 15.48
CA ARG A 62 5.26 -4.02 16.65
C ARG A 62 4.41 -2.76 16.88
N GLY A 63 4.22 -1.95 15.84
CA GLY A 63 3.50 -0.68 15.89
C GLY A 63 2.23 -0.67 15.05
N LYS A 64 1.62 0.50 15.00
CA LYS A 64 0.52 0.80 14.08
C LYS A 64 1.04 1.25 12.72
N VAL A 65 0.20 1.09 11.72
CA VAL A 65 0.48 1.52 10.35
C VAL A 65 0.16 3.01 10.19
N SER A 66 1.04 3.71 9.49
CA SER A 66 0.80 5.06 8.98
C SER A 66 0.60 4.99 7.47
N LEU A 67 -0.51 5.56 7.00
CA LEU A 67 -0.80 5.76 5.58
C LEU A 67 -0.57 7.24 5.24
N CYS A 68 0.35 7.50 4.33
CA CYS A 68 0.71 8.82 3.85
C CYS A 68 0.40 8.94 2.36
N ILE A 69 -0.30 10.00 1.95
CA ILE A 69 -0.55 10.32 0.54
C ILE A 69 0.10 11.68 0.22
N GLN A 70 0.89 11.70 -0.84
CA GLN A 70 1.67 12.84 -1.31
C GLN A 70 1.40 13.08 -2.79
N ALA A 71 1.58 14.32 -3.25
CA ALA A 71 1.50 14.65 -4.67
C ALA A 71 2.57 13.93 -5.49
N ASN A 72 3.75 13.72 -4.90
CA ASN A 72 4.87 12.95 -5.45
C ASN A 72 5.82 12.51 -4.31
N ALA A 73 6.75 11.60 -4.59
CA ALA A 73 7.66 11.02 -3.59
C ALA A 73 8.58 12.03 -2.90
N ASN A 74 8.86 13.17 -3.54
CA ASN A 74 9.74 14.22 -3.03
C ASN A 74 9.00 15.31 -2.23
N SER A 75 7.67 15.24 -2.17
CA SER A 75 6.86 16.24 -1.48
C SER A 75 7.05 16.16 0.03
N THR A 76 7.43 17.28 0.67
CA THR A 76 7.69 17.34 2.11
C THR A 76 6.42 17.43 2.96
N ASN A 77 5.30 17.87 2.37
CA ASN A 77 4.04 18.07 3.07
C ASN A 77 2.98 17.08 2.57
N PRO A 78 2.58 16.08 3.37
CA PRO A 78 1.59 15.10 2.93
C PRO A 78 0.19 15.71 2.85
N ILE A 79 -0.53 15.36 1.79
CA ILE A 79 -1.95 15.73 1.61
C ILE A 79 -2.80 15.05 2.69
N LEU A 80 -2.43 13.83 3.05
CA LEU A 80 -3.08 13.02 4.07
C LEU A 80 -2.06 12.20 4.82
N LEU A 81 -2.18 12.17 6.15
CA LEU A 81 -1.50 11.21 7.02
C LEU A 81 -2.52 10.63 7.99
N LEU A 82 -2.71 9.31 7.92
CA LEU A 82 -3.57 8.55 8.83
C LEU A 82 -2.75 7.58 9.66
N GLU A 83 -3.09 7.46 10.94
CA GLU A 83 -2.81 6.26 11.72
C GLU A 83 -3.95 5.27 11.51
N LEU A 84 -3.64 4.05 11.06
CA LEU A 84 -4.64 3.00 10.84
C LEU A 84 -4.86 2.19 12.13
N ALA A 85 -6.03 1.56 12.23
CA ALA A 85 -6.39 0.69 13.36
C ALA A 85 -5.57 -0.61 13.39
N VAL A 86 -5.10 -1.07 12.22
CA VAL A 86 -4.49 -2.39 12.04
C VAL A 86 -2.99 -2.36 12.41
N PRO A 87 -2.50 -3.33 13.19
CA PRO A 87 -1.07 -3.49 13.44
C PRO A 87 -0.28 -3.75 12.15
N THR A 88 0.96 -3.28 12.08
CA THR A 88 1.80 -3.43 10.87
C THR A 88 2.00 -4.89 10.46
N SER A 89 2.21 -5.79 11.42
CA SER A 89 2.36 -7.22 11.15
C SER A 89 1.10 -7.85 10.56
N LEU A 90 -0.08 -7.43 11.01
CA LEU A 90 -1.35 -7.95 10.50
C LEU A 90 -1.61 -7.45 9.09
N LEU A 91 -1.40 -6.16 8.82
CA LEU A 91 -1.56 -5.61 7.46
C LEU A 91 -0.57 -6.26 6.48
N ALA A 92 0.69 -6.45 6.89
CA ALA A 92 1.69 -7.13 6.06
C ALA A 92 1.29 -8.57 5.73
N LYS A 93 0.68 -9.29 6.69
CA LYS A 93 0.13 -10.63 6.47
C LYS A 93 -1.02 -10.61 5.46
N GLU A 94 -1.96 -9.68 5.60
CA GLU A 94 -3.08 -9.51 4.64
C GLU A 94 -2.55 -9.19 3.23
N MET A 95 -1.53 -8.32 3.12
CA MET A 95 -0.89 -8.01 1.84
C MET A 95 -0.22 -9.23 1.19
N GLY A 96 0.32 -10.15 1.99
CA GLY A 96 0.84 -11.43 1.51
C GLY A 96 -0.23 -12.35 0.89
N GLY A 97 -1.51 -12.09 1.15
CA GLY A 97 -2.65 -12.81 0.55
C GLY A 97 -2.98 -12.40 -0.88
N GLY A 98 -2.39 -11.31 -1.40
CA GLY A 98 -2.53 -10.87 -2.79
C GLY A 98 -3.66 -9.86 -3.06
N SER A 99 -4.60 -9.64 -2.14
CA SER A 99 -5.58 -8.55 -2.28
C SER A 99 -5.94 -7.93 -0.94
N VAL A 100 -5.88 -6.60 -0.86
CA VAL A 100 -6.21 -5.81 0.33
C VAL A 100 -7.09 -4.63 -0.06
N ARG A 101 -8.27 -4.57 0.55
CA ARG A 101 -9.25 -3.49 0.39
C ARG A 101 -9.46 -2.79 1.72
N ILE A 102 -9.01 -1.55 1.82
CA ILE A 102 -9.21 -0.71 2.99
C ILE A 102 -10.36 0.26 2.70
N ALA A 103 -11.36 0.28 3.57
CA ALA A 103 -12.50 1.18 3.47
C ALA A 103 -12.55 2.09 4.70
N LEU A 104 -12.66 3.40 4.48
CA LEU A 104 -12.69 4.44 5.49
C LEU A 104 -14.01 5.20 5.40
N LYS A 105 -14.90 4.93 6.36
CA LYS A 105 -16.22 5.55 6.48
C LYS A 105 -16.22 6.67 7.49
N SER A 106 -16.83 7.80 7.16
CA SER A 106 -17.19 8.83 8.14
C SER A 106 -18.67 9.19 8.02
N GLY A 107 -19.30 9.55 9.13
CA GLY A 107 -20.65 10.14 9.16
C GLY A 107 -20.64 11.66 9.30
N ASN A 108 -19.47 12.29 9.35
CA ASN A 108 -19.34 13.73 9.52
C ASN A 108 -19.23 14.41 8.15
N SER A 109 -20.27 15.14 7.75
CA SER A 109 -20.41 15.82 6.45
C SER A 109 -19.86 17.25 6.43
N GLY A 110 -19.39 17.79 7.56
CA GLY A 110 -18.96 19.20 7.67
C GLY A 110 -17.57 19.51 7.12
N ASN A 111 -16.77 18.50 6.76
CA ASN A 111 -15.39 18.65 6.29
C ASN A 111 -15.23 18.21 4.84
N THR A 112 -14.19 18.71 4.16
CA THR A 112 -13.77 18.09 2.90
C THR A 112 -13.33 16.65 3.16
N LEU A 113 -13.59 15.73 2.20
CA LEU A 113 -13.42 14.29 2.40
C LEU A 113 -12.10 13.92 3.09
N LEU A 114 -10.95 14.34 2.54
CA LEU A 114 -9.62 14.02 3.10
C LEU A 114 -9.25 14.86 4.35
N SER A 115 -10.07 15.84 4.74
CA SER A 115 -9.90 16.63 5.96
C SER A 115 -10.57 16.04 7.18
N THR A 116 -11.44 15.05 6.98
CA THR A 116 -12.12 14.35 8.05
C THR A 116 -11.12 13.75 9.06
N PRO A 117 -11.29 14.06 10.37
CA PRO A 117 -10.32 13.68 11.40
C PRO A 117 -10.39 12.21 11.81
N LEU A 118 -11.58 11.59 11.72
CA LEU A 118 -11.85 10.26 12.24
C LEU A 118 -12.62 9.42 11.23
N TRP A 119 -12.17 8.19 11.03
CA TRP A 119 -12.74 7.24 10.09
C TRP A 119 -13.00 5.91 10.77
N THR A 120 -14.17 5.33 10.55
CA THR A 120 -14.39 3.90 10.81
C THR A 120 -13.68 3.11 9.72
N MET A 121 -12.74 2.26 10.11
CA MET A 121 -11.90 1.50 9.21
C MET A 121 -12.42 0.08 9.04
N TYR A 122 -12.49 -0.36 7.78
CA TYR A 122 -12.76 -1.71 7.35
C TYR A 122 -11.55 -2.23 6.57
N CYS A 123 -11.20 -3.50 6.77
CA CYS A 123 -10.18 -4.20 6.00
C CYS A 123 -10.80 -5.48 5.46
N ASN A 124 -10.80 -5.67 4.14
CA ASN A 124 -11.41 -6.83 3.46
C ASN A 124 -12.85 -7.10 3.94
N GLY A 125 -13.65 -6.02 4.06
CA GLY A 125 -15.06 -6.08 4.49
C GLY A 125 -15.30 -6.16 5.99
N ARG A 126 -14.26 -6.39 6.82
CA ARG A 126 -14.40 -6.50 8.28
C ARG A 126 -14.10 -5.16 8.95
N LYS A 127 -14.95 -4.73 9.90
CA LYS A 127 -14.67 -3.54 10.73
C LYS A 127 -13.49 -3.86 11.65
N VAL A 128 -12.42 -3.09 11.54
CA VAL A 128 -11.15 -3.32 12.27
C VAL A 128 -10.85 -2.24 13.31
N GLY A 129 -11.60 -1.13 13.33
CA GLY A 129 -11.47 -0.08 14.34
C GLY A 129 -11.59 1.30 13.73
N TYR A 130 -10.77 2.24 14.21
CA TYR A 130 -10.76 3.62 13.76
C TYR A 130 -9.41 4.03 13.20
N ALA A 131 -9.42 4.74 12.07
CA ALA A 131 -8.24 5.44 11.56
C ALA A 131 -8.36 6.93 11.85
N VAL A 132 -7.26 7.54 12.26
CA VAL A 132 -7.23 8.93 12.74
C VAL A 132 -6.29 9.76 11.87
N LYS A 133 -6.80 10.88 11.35
CA LYS A 133 -5.95 11.87 10.68
C LYS A 133 -5.14 12.62 11.73
N ARG A 134 -3.84 12.73 11.49
CA ARG A 134 -2.91 13.40 12.42
C ARG A 134 -1.86 14.21 11.67
N ARG A 135 -1.22 15.14 12.39
CA ARG A 135 -0.03 15.84 11.88
C ARG A 135 1.18 14.88 11.89
N PRO A 136 2.14 15.04 10.97
CA PRO A 136 3.40 14.29 11.02
C PRO A 136 4.14 14.54 12.33
N SER A 137 4.62 13.46 12.94
CA SER A 137 5.51 13.45 14.12
C SER A 137 6.96 13.29 13.70
N ASN A 138 7.90 13.47 14.64
CA ASN A 138 9.32 13.23 14.40
C ASN A 138 9.60 11.81 13.86
N ARG A 139 8.84 10.80 14.30
CA ARG A 139 8.97 9.43 13.82
C ARG A 139 8.55 9.27 12.35
N ASP A 140 7.56 10.05 11.90
CA ASP A 140 7.13 10.04 10.50
C ASP A 140 8.17 10.72 9.62
N PHE A 141 8.72 11.86 10.07
CA PHE A 141 9.81 12.53 9.36
C PHE A 141 11.05 11.63 9.24
N GLU A 142 11.40 10.92 10.31
CA GLU A 142 12.51 9.95 10.29
C GLU A 142 12.24 8.82 9.29
N ALA A 143 11.05 8.20 9.34
CA ALA A 143 10.66 7.13 8.41
C ALA A 143 10.68 7.62 6.95
N LEU A 144 10.07 8.78 6.66
CA LEU A 144 10.05 9.36 5.32
C LEU A 144 11.46 9.75 4.84
N ARG A 145 12.34 10.19 5.75
CA ARG A 145 13.76 10.49 5.45
C ARG A 145 14.52 9.23 5.08
N LEU A 146 14.35 8.13 5.81
CA LEU A 146 14.95 6.83 5.47
C LEU A 146 14.53 6.34 4.09
N MET A 147 13.31 6.69 3.67
CA MET A 147 12.77 6.35 2.36
C MET A 147 13.04 7.39 1.27
N ARG A 148 13.82 8.46 1.50
CA ARG A 148 13.92 9.59 0.56
C ARG A 148 14.41 9.20 -0.85
N SER A 149 15.29 8.21 -0.96
CA SER A 149 15.80 7.71 -2.25
C SER A 149 14.89 6.67 -2.92
N ILE A 150 13.81 6.24 -2.25
CA ILE A 150 12.89 5.21 -2.75
C ILE A 150 11.71 5.89 -3.44
N VAL A 151 11.59 5.69 -4.75
CA VAL A 151 10.45 6.20 -5.54
C VAL A 151 9.27 5.22 -5.47
N VAL A 152 9.54 3.95 -5.75
CA VAL A 152 8.60 2.82 -5.63
C VAL A 152 9.34 1.64 -5.00
N GLY A 153 8.69 0.89 -4.12
CA GLY A 153 9.24 -0.32 -3.53
C GLY A 153 8.55 -0.76 -2.24
N THR A 154 8.83 -1.98 -1.82
CA THR A 154 8.37 -2.57 -0.55
C THR A 154 9.56 -3.20 0.16
N GLY A 155 9.62 -3.12 1.48
CA GLY A 155 10.76 -3.68 2.20
C GLY A 155 10.79 -3.40 3.69
N VAL A 156 11.92 -3.74 4.29
CA VAL A 156 12.23 -3.53 5.71
C VAL A 156 13.52 -2.74 5.82
N ILE A 157 13.49 -1.64 6.55
CA ILE A 157 14.66 -0.82 6.88
C ILE A 157 14.99 -1.03 8.35
N ASN A 158 16.24 -1.39 8.64
CA ASN A 158 16.72 -1.51 10.00
C ASN A 158 17.07 -0.11 10.54
N SER A 159 16.30 0.38 11.51
CA SER A 159 16.64 1.61 12.25
C SER A 159 17.79 1.34 13.22
N VAL A 160 18.52 2.40 13.58
CA VAL A 160 19.68 2.40 14.49
C VAL A 160 19.37 1.66 15.81
N ASN A 161 18.13 1.77 16.30
CA ASN A 161 17.67 1.16 17.55
C ASN A 161 17.12 -0.27 17.38
N HIS A 162 17.53 -1.00 16.33
CA HIS A 162 17.06 -2.37 16.02
C HIS A 162 15.55 -2.48 15.79
N HIS A 163 14.90 -1.35 15.56
CA HIS A 163 13.49 -1.30 15.19
C HIS A 163 13.37 -1.48 13.68
N GLN A 164 12.70 -2.56 13.27
CA GLN A 164 12.40 -2.85 11.86
C GLN A 164 11.24 -1.97 11.39
N LEU A 165 11.52 -1.03 10.50
CA LEU A 165 10.54 -0.22 9.79
C LEU A 165 10.14 -0.97 8.51
N MET A 166 8.89 -1.40 8.43
CA MET A 166 8.31 -1.96 7.21
C MET A 166 7.69 -0.84 6.39
N TYR A 167 7.79 -0.92 5.07
CA TYR A 167 7.18 0.06 4.19
C TYR A 167 6.75 -0.55 2.85
N LEU A 168 5.76 0.11 2.25
CA LEU A 168 5.35 0.03 0.86
C LEU A 168 5.22 1.48 0.37
N ARG A 169 5.97 1.85 -0.66
CA ARG A 169 5.80 3.11 -1.38
C ARG A 169 5.50 2.79 -2.83
N ALA A 170 4.46 3.40 -3.38
CA ALA A 170 4.07 3.17 -4.76
C ALA A 170 3.24 4.33 -5.32
N ASN A 171 2.99 4.26 -6.62
CA ASN A 171 2.05 5.14 -7.29
C ASN A 171 0.63 4.61 -7.12
N PHE A 172 -0.30 5.52 -6.88
CA PHE A 172 -1.72 5.23 -6.74
C PHE A 172 -2.50 6.07 -7.74
N GLN A 173 -3.39 5.41 -8.45
CA GLN A 173 -4.40 6.05 -9.26
C GLN A 173 -5.45 6.64 -8.33
N ARG A 174 -5.52 7.96 -8.23
CA ARG A 174 -6.60 8.66 -7.55
C ARG A 174 -7.84 8.66 -8.43
N VAL A 175 -8.96 8.25 -7.86
CA VAL A 175 -10.27 8.26 -8.50
C VAL A 175 -11.25 9.00 -7.61
N ARG A 176 -11.92 10.03 -8.14
CA ARG A 176 -12.94 10.79 -7.41
C ARG A 176 -14.29 10.51 -8.05
N ALA A 177 -15.12 9.73 -7.37
CA ALA A 177 -16.47 9.40 -7.83
C ALA A 177 -17.45 10.55 -7.56
N SER A 178 -17.30 11.25 -6.43
CA SER A 178 -18.17 12.35 -6.01
C SER A 178 -17.48 13.29 -5.02
N SER A 179 -18.20 14.26 -4.45
CA SER A 179 -17.68 15.12 -3.38
C SER A 179 -17.42 14.35 -2.07
N ASN A 180 -18.20 13.30 -1.81
CA ASN A 180 -18.15 12.47 -0.62
C ASN A 180 -17.48 11.11 -0.83
N SER A 181 -16.98 10.79 -2.03
CA SER A 181 -16.37 9.50 -2.33
C SER A 181 -15.11 9.63 -3.18
N GLN A 182 -14.04 8.99 -2.74
CA GLN A 182 -12.76 8.95 -3.44
C GLN A 182 -12.01 7.66 -3.12
N SER A 183 -11.29 7.13 -4.10
CA SER A 183 -10.43 5.96 -3.93
C SER A 183 -9.02 6.18 -4.46
N PHE A 184 -8.12 5.31 -3.99
CA PHE A 184 -6.73 5.23 -4.41
C PHE A 184 -6.44 3.75 -4.71
N HIS A 185 -6.08 3.46 -5.95
CA HIS A 185 -5.78 2.11 -6.42
C HIS A 185 -4.29 2.01 -6.71
N LEU A 186 -3.62 1.02 -6.14
CA LEU A 186 -2.21 0.77 -6.42
C LEU A 186 -2.01 0.58 -7.92
N ILE A 187 -1.08 1.35 -8.50
CA ILE A 187 -0.62 1.15 -9.86
C ILE A 187 0.57 0.21 -9.77
N ASP A 188 0.42 -0.94 -10.41
CA ASP A 188 1.51 -1.87 -10.61
C ASP A 188 2.45 -1.30 -11.70
N PRO A 189 3.74 -1.06 -11.39
CA PRO A 189 4.70 -0.58 -12.37
C PRO A 189 5.02 -1.61 -13.47
N ASP A 190 4.91 -2.90 -13.19
CA ASP A 190 5.38 -3.97 -14.08
C ASP A 190 4.24 -4.77 -14.73
N GLY A 191 2.99 -4.55 -14.29
CA GLY A 191 1.79 -5.24 -14.81
C GLY A 191 1.68 -6.72 -14.44
N ASP A 192 2.71 -7.30 -13.81
CA ASP A 192 2.83 -8.70 -13.43
C ASP A 192 2.51 -8.97 -11.94
N ILE A 193 2.33 -7.91 -11.15
CA ILE A 193 2.07 -7.99 -9.72
C ILE A 193 0.58 -8.29 -9.52
N HIS A 194 0.31 -9.54 -9.14
CA HIS A 194 -1.01 -10.00 -8.70
C HIS A 194 -1.39 -9.47 -7.30
N GLN A 195 -0.88 -8.30 -6.90
CA GLN A 195 -1.12 -7.67 -5.61
C GLN A 195 -2.06 -6.48 -5.79
N GLU A 196 -3.34 -6.70 -5.50
CA GLU A 196 -4.35 -5.67 -5.54
C GLU A 196 -4.38 -4.92 -4.20
N LEU A 197 -4.13 -3.61 -4.20
CA LEU A 197 -4.33 -2.77 -3.03
C LEU A 197 -5.19 -1.56 -3.40
N SER A 198 -6.33 -1.44 -2.73
CA SER A 198 -7.26 -0.33 -2.92
C SER A 198 -7.69 0.28 -1.60
N ILE A 199 -7.75 1.62 -1.56
CA ILE A 199 -8.13 2.39 -0.37
C ILE A 199 -9.29 3.30 -0.74
N PHE A 200 -10.42 3.12 -0.07
CA PHE A 200 -11.67 3.83 -0.33
C PHE A 200 -12.01 4.78 0.82
N PHE A 201 -12.41 5.99 0.49
CA PHE A 201 -12.87 7.01 1.42
C PHE A 201 -14.30 7.38 1.07
N PHE A 202 -15.20 7.31 2.04
CA PHE A 202 -16.61 7.64 1.84
C PHE A 202 -17.20 8.33 3.07
N MET A 203 -17.91 9.42 2.82
CA MET A 203 -18.74 10.09 3.83
C MET A 203 -20.20 9.74 3.58
N SER A 204 -20.85 9.20 4.61
CA SER A 204 -22.31 9.08 4.61
C SER A 204 -22.88 10.49 4.68
N THR A 205 -23.70 10.84 3.70
CA THR A 205 -24.68 11.92 3.81
C THR A 205 -25.75 11.55 4.83
#